data_AF-A0A7V5CKU4-F1
#
_entry.id   AF-A0A7V5CKU4-F1
#
_cell.length_a   1.000
_cell.length_b   1.000
_cell.length_c   1.000
_cell.angle_alpha   90.00
_cell.angle_beta   90.00
_cell.angle_gamma   90.00
#
_symmetry.space_group_name_H-M   'P 1'
#
loop_
_entity.id
_entity.type
_entity.pdbx_description
1 polymer ?
#
loop_
_entity_poly.entity_id
_entity_poly.type
_entity_poly.pdbx_seq_one_letter_code
_entity_poly.pdbx_strand_id
1 'polypeptide(L)'
;MIDSADPELCMRAAGAIRSIPNETVLDPLSRLLTHSNLRLRITGIESLAMIGEDHLKTFGLKCLKLIEPLLSDENEDVRHNANYWYGALKDI
;
A
#
# COMPACT_ATOMS: atom_id res chain seq x y z
N MET A 1 -7.01 -13.21 6.71
CA MET A 1 -7.93 -12.08 6.55
C MET A 1 -7.18 -10.85 7.00
N ILE A 2 -7.17 -9.77 6.22
CA ILE A 2 -6.40 -8.54 6.51
C ILE A 2 -6.96 -7.74 7.69
N ASP A 3 -8.17 -8.09 8.12
CA ASP A 3 -8.84 -7.53 9.30
C ASP A 3 -8.73 -8.47 10.52
N SER A 4 -7.78 -9.41 10.51
CA SER A 4 -7.54 -10.33 11.63
C SER A 4 -6.91 -9.60 12.82
N ALA A 5 -7.28 -10.00 14.03
CA ALA A 5 -6.56 -9.58 15.24
C ALA A 5 -5.13 -10.15 15.32
N ASP A 6 -4.81 -11.17 14.50
CA ASP A 6 -3.48 -11.76 14.38
C ASP A 6 -2.64 -10.99 13.33
N PRO A 7 -1.62 -10.23 13.76
CA PRO A 7 -0.76 -9.47 12.85
C PRO A 7 0.01 -10.36 11.87
N GLU A 8 0.38 -11.59 12.26
CA GLU A 8 1.11 -12.52 11.41
C GLU A 8 0.21 -12.99 10.24
N LEU A 9 -1.07 -13.26 10.52
CA LEU A 9 -2.05 -13.59 9.49
C LEU A 9 -2.29 -12.41 8.53
N CYS A 10 -2.28 -11.18 9.04
CA CYS A 10 -2.38 -9.98 8.21
C CYS A 10 -1.13 -9.78 7.33
N MET A 11 0.07 -10.00 7.86
CA MET A 11 1.32 -9.95 7.10
C MET A 11 1.36 -11.00 5.98
N ARG A 12 0.88 -12.23 6.24
CA ARG A 12 0.77 -13.27 5.22
C ARG A 12 -0.24 -12.92 4.13
N ALA A 13 -1.37 -12.34 4.51
CA ALA A 13 -2.37 -11.88 3.55
C ALA A 13 -1.83 -10.72 2.68
N ALA A 14 -1.10 -9.78 3.28
CA ALA A 14 -0.42 -8.71 2.56
C ALA A 14 0.67 -9.25 1.60
N GLY A 15 1.44 -10.24 2.04
CA GLY A 15 2.41 -10.94 1.19
C GLY A 15 1.76 -11.63 -0.01
N ALA A 16 0.59 -12.24 0.15
CA ALA A 16 -0.16 -12.86 -0.93
C ALA A 16 -0.74 -11.83 -1.92
N ILE A 17 -1.20 -10.69 -1.43
CA ILE A 17 -1.67 -9.55 -2.24
C ILE A 17 -0.55 -9.07 -3.18
N ARG A 18 0.68 -8.97 -2.67
CA ARG A 18 1.87 -8.59 -3.45
C ARG A 18 2.16 -9.54 -4.61
N SER A 19 1.69 -10.79 -4.56
CA SER A 19 1.90 -11.81 -5.61
C SER A 19 0.82 -11.81 -6.69
N ILE A 20 -0.19 -10.93 -6.61
CA ILE A 20 -1.29 -10.83 -7.58
C ILE A 20 -1.33 -9.40 -8.12
N PRO A 21 -0.60 -9.08 -9.19
CA PRO A 21 -0.50 -7.71 -9.66
C PRO A 21 -1.67 -7.42 -10.62
N ASN A 22 -2.87 -7.25 -10.07
CA ASN A 22 -4.03 -6.82 -10.85
C ASN A 22 -4.89 -5.85 -10.03
N GLU A 23 -5.83 -5.18 -10.68
CA GLU A 23 -6.65 -4.16 -10.03
C GLU A 23 -7.46 -4.67 -8.82
N THR A 24 -7.79 -5.96 -8.77
CA THR A 24 -8.64 -6.51 -7.70
C THR A 24 -7.96 -6.46 -6.32
N VAL A 25 -6.65 -6.24 -6.29
CA VAL A 25 -5.91 -6.10 -5.04
C VAL A 25 -5.92 -4.69 -4.45
N LEU A 26 -6.40 -3.68 -5.19
CA LEU A 26 -6.48 -2.30 -4.69
C LEU A 26 -7.45 -2.19 -3.50
N ASP A 27 -8.55 -2.92 -3.52
CA ASP A 27 -9.52 -2.94 -2.41
C ASP A 27 -8.89 -3.53 -1.13
N PRO A 28 -8.29 -4.73 -1.15
CA PRO A 28 -7.51 -5.25 -0.03
C PRO A 28 -6.39 -4.30 0.45
N LEU A 29 -5.68 -3.65 -0.48
CA LEU A 29 -4.62 -2.70 -0.13
C LEU A 29 -5.16 -1.48 0.58
N SER A 30 -6.29 -0.92 0.15
CA SER A 30 -6.89 0.23 0.82
C SER A 30 -7.12 -0.01 2.32
N ARG A 31 -7.50 -1.24 2.70
CA ARG A 31 -7.68 -1.62 4.11
C ARG A 31 -6.36 -1.65 4.87
N LEU A 32 -5.30 -2.20 4.27
CA LEU A 32 -3.94 -2.22 4.85
C LEU A 32 -3.43 -0.81 5.13
N LEU A 33 -3.64 0.11 4.19
CA LEU A 33 -3.21 1.52 4.30
C LEU A 33 -3.93 2.27 5.42
N THR A 34 -5.15 1.87 5.76
CA THR A 34 -5.92 2.49 6.85
C THR A 34 -5.82 1.73 8.18
N HIS A 35 -5.00 0.67 8.24
CA HIS A 35 -4.93 -0.17 9.45
C HIS A 35 -4.27 0.59 10.61
N SER A 36 -4.75 0.36 11.83
CA SER A 36 -4.14 0.88 13.06
C SER A 36 -2.68 0.44 13.31
N ASN A 37 -2.22 -0.63 12.67
CA ASN A 37 -0.88 -1.16 12.84
C ASN A 37 0.02 -0.57 11.76
N LEU A 38 0.98 0.25 12.17
CA LEU A 38 1.91 0.92 11.27
C LEU A 38 2.65 -0.05 10.34
N ARG A 39 2.95 -1.27 10.78
CA ARG A 39 3.64 -2.26 9.93
C ARG A 39 2.78 -2.67 8.74
N LEU A 40 1.47 -2.84 8.96
CA LEU A 40 0.53 -3.18 7.89
C LEU A 40 0.34 -2.00 6.92
N ARG A 41 0.36 -0.76 7.42
CA ARG A 41 0.36 0.43 6.56
C ARG A 41 1.59 0.48 5.66
N ILE A 42 2.79 0.28 6.23
CA ILE A 42 4.06 0.21 5.49
C ILE A 42 4.01 -0.90 4.43
N THR A 43 3.59 -2.11 4.80
CA THR A 43 3.45 -3.22 3.84
C THR A 43 2.44 -2.91 2.74
N GLY A 44 1.35 -2.19 3.06
CA GLY A 44 0.40 -1.70 2.07
C GLY A 44 1.05 -0.74 1.07
N ILE A 45 1.85 0.22 1.55
CA ILE A 45 2.60 1.17 0.71
C ILE A 45 3.57 0.42 -0.22
N GLU A 46 4.39 -0.47 0.33
CA GLU A 46 5.36 -1.27 -0.45
C GLU A 46 4.67 -2.14 -1.52
N SER A 47 3.51 -2.72 -1.17
CA SER A 47 2.74 -3.53 -2.12
C SER A 47 2.15 -2.68 -3.24
N LEU A 48 1.59 -1.50 -2.90
CA LEU A 48 1.09 -0.55 -3.90
C LEU A 48 2.17 -0.05 -4.83
N ALA A 49 3.37 0.19 -4.30
CA ALA A 49 4.53 0.59 -5.07
C ALA A 49 4.93 -0.44 -6.13
N MET A 50 5.06 -1.71 -5.73
CA MET A 50 5.37 -2.80 -6.65
C MET A 50 4.31 -2.95 -7.76
N ILE A 51 3.03 -2.86 -7.39
CA ILE A 51 1.94 -2.93 -8.37
C ILE A 51 1.93 -1.70 -9.28
N GLY A 52 2.22 -0.52 -8.70
CA GLY A 52 2.38 0.72 -9.41
C GLY A 52 3.46 0.61 -10.48
N GLU A 53 4.67 0.17 -10.15
CA GLU A 53 5.75 0.02 -11.13
C GLU A 53 5.37 -0.91 -12.31
N ASP A 54 4.81 -2.08 -12.02
CA ASP A 54 4.48 -3.09 -13.04
C ASP A 54 3.25 -2.73 -13.89
N HIS A 55 2.32 -1.92 -13.36
CA HIS A 55 1.03 -1.63 -13.98
C HIS A 55 0.65 -0.15 -13.98
N LEU A 56 1.66 0.72 -13.95
CA LEU A 56 1.51 2.15 -13.75
C LEU A 56 0.55 2.79 -14.76
N LYS A 57 0.63 2.35 -16.02
CA LYS A 57 -0.20 2.85 -17.13
C LYS A 57 -1.69 2.49 -17.00
N THR A 58 -2.02 1.48 -16.19
CA THR A 58 -3.39 0.96 -16.08
C THR A 58 -4.09 1.50 -14.84
N PHE A 59 -3.40 1.57 -13.70
CA PHE A 59 -4.00 2.03 -12.44
C PHE A 59 -3.08 2.87 -11.54
N GLY A 60 -1.97 3.42 -12.06
CA GLY A 60 -1.06 4.30 -11.30
C GLY A 60 -1.77 5.48 -10.64
N LEU A 61 -2.78 6.09 -11.30
CA LEU A 61 -3.58 7.16 -10.69
C LEU A 61 -4.40 6.68 -9.47
N LYS A 62 -4.87 5.43 -9.47
CA LYS A 62 -5.57 4.84 -8.31
C LYS A 62 -4.56 4.58 -7.18
N CYS A 63 -3.36 4.10 -7.48
CA CYS A 63 -2.30 3.93 -6.50
C CYS A 63 -1.90 5.27 -5.85
N LEU A 64 -1.74 6.34 -6.65
CA LEU A 64 -1.46 7.69 -6.14
C LEU A 64 -2.53 8.18 -5.15
N LYS A 65 -3.82 8.02 -5.50
CA LYS A 65 -4.94 8.39 -4.61
C LYS A 65 -4.95 7.63 -3.29
N LEU A 66 -4.50 6.37 -3.30
CA LEU A 66 -4.42 5.55 -2.10
C LEU A 66 -3.25 5.94 -1.20
N ILE A 67 -2.14 6.43 -1.77
CA ILE A 67 -0.96 6.88 -1.02
C ILE A 67 -1.11 8.30 -0.47
N GLU A 68 -1.84 9.20 -1.15
CA GLU A 68 -1.97 10.61 -0.73
C GLU A 68 -2.32 10.83 0.75
N PRO A 69 -3.31 10.12 1.35
CA PRO A 69 -3.64 10.30 2.76
C PRO A 69 -2.47 9.98 3.71
N LEU A 70 -1.60 9.03 3.33
CA LEU A 70 -0.48 8.57 4.15
C LEU A 70 0.69 9.58 4.18
N LEU A 71 0.71 10.56 3.28
CA LEU A 71 1.67 11.67 3.34
C LEU A 71 1.52 12.49 4.62
N SER A 72 0.34 12.44 5.25
CA SER A 72 0.02 13.07 6.53
C SER A 72 -0.26 12.07 7.65
N ASP A 73 0.20 10.81 7.53
CA ASP A 73 0.03 9.79 8.57
C ASP A 73 0.61 10.27 9.91
N GLU A 74 0.06 9.81 11.04
CA GLU A 74 0.57 10.18 12.37
C GLU A 74 2.00 9.67 12.62
N ASN A 75 2.36 8.54 12.01
CA ASN A 75 3.65 7.90 12.19
C ASN A 75 4.67 8.38 11.15
N GLU A 76 5.86 8.73 11.61
CA GLU A 76 6.92 9.28 10.76
C GLU A 76 7.43 8.29 9.72
N ASP A 77 7.61 7.01 10.08
CA ASP A 77 8.08 5.99 9.14
C ASP A 77 7.07 5.77 8.01
N VAL A 78 5.78 5.79 8.34
CA VAL A 78 4.70 5.69 7.35
C VAL A 78 4.72 6.90 6.41
N ARG A 79 4.81 8.12 6.95
CA ARG A 79 4.94 9.34 6.11
C ARG A 79 6.17 9.31 5.22
N HIS A 80 7.31 8.87 5.74
CA HIS A 80 8.56 8.80 5.00
C HIS A 80 8.43 7.84 3.81
N ASN A 81 7.90 6.63 4.04
CA ASN A 81 7.64 5.65 2.99
C ASN A 81 6.63 6.16 1.96
N ALA A 82 5.55 6.80 2.40
CA ALA A 82 4.54 7.36 1.51
C ALA A 82 5.14 8.46 0.61
N ASN A 83 5.95 9.37 1.16
CA ASN A 83 6.59 10.43 0.38
C ASN A 83 7.56 9.87 -0.67
N TYR A 84 8.38 8.89 -0.30
CA TYR A 84 9.30 8.23 -1.22
C TYR A 84 8.56 7.67 -2.44
N TRP A 85 7.53 6.86 -2.18
CA TRP A 85 6.78 6.19 -3.25
C TRP A 85 5.87 7.12 -4.03
N TYR A 86 5.30 8.15 -3.39
CA TYR A 86 4.52 9.15 -4.09
C TYR A 86 5.35 9.92 -5.12
N GLY A 87 6.62 10.24 -4.79
CA GLY A 87 7.56 10.82 -5.74
C GLY A 87 7.86 9.85 -6.89
N ALA A 88 8.23 8.61 -6.56
CA ALA A 88 8.52 7.58 -7.56
C ALA A 88 7.35 7.36 -8.54
N LEU A 89 6.10 7.30 -8.05
CA LEU A 89 4.90 7.10 -8.88
C LEU A 89 4.49 8.36 -9.68
N LYS A 90 4.91 9.56 -9.27
CA LYS A 90 4.60 10.82 -9.97
C LYS A 90 5.55 11.13 -11.12
N ASP A 91 6.78 10.65 -11.03
CA ASP A 91 7.85 10.98 -11.97
C ASP A 91 7.92 10.03 -13.19
N ILE A 92 6.92 9.14 -13.35
CA ILE A 92 6.82 8.15 -14.43
C ILE A 92 5.61 8.45 -15.32
#